data_AF-A0A940JM23-F1
#
_entry.id   AF-A0A940JM23-F1
#
_cell.length_a   1.000
_cell.length_b   1.000
_cell.length_c   1.000
_cell.angle_alpha   90.00
_cell.angle_beta   90.00
_cell.angle_gamma   90.00
#
_symmetry.space_group_name_H-M   'P 1'
#
loop_
_entity.id
_entity.type
_entity.pdbx_description
1 polymer ?
#
loop_
_entity_poly.entity_id
_entity_poly.type
_entity_poly.pdbx_seq_one_letter_code
_entity_poly.pdbx_strand_id
1 'polypeptide(L)'
;LGTAFNINAYSDEPVFKTSLIEGAIKVNNKIIEPGQAYVSGKIMQTNIQQDIAWKTGWFDFNGASLEQVMRQLARWYNVEIIYENKTKEYFQGKMDRGLTLNQVLDILEQTGIRFRLQGRQLIVQ
;
A
#
# COMPACT_ATOMS: atom_id res chain seq x y z
N LEU A 1 -12.10 -10.70 -25.43
CA LEU A 1 -10.66 -10.61 -25.13
C LEU A 1 -10.46 -9.40 -24.24
N GLY A 2 -9.80 -9.57 -23.09
CA GLY A 2 -9.53 -8.50 -22.14
C GLY A 2 -8.17 -8.71 -21.46
N THR A 3 -7.63 -7.65 -20.87
CA THR A 3 -6.42 -7.72 -20.04
C THR A 3 -6.66 -6.80 -18.85
N ALA A 4 -6.49 -7.33 -17.64
CA ALA A 4 -6.59 -6.56 -16.42
C ALA A 4 -5.26 -6.64 -15.68
N PHE A 5 -4.70 -5.49 -15.35
CA PHE A 5 -3.44 -5.35 -14.63
C PHE A 5 -3.53 -4.18 -13.65
N ASN A 6 -2.64 -4.16 -12.66
CA ASN A 6 -2.50 -3.10 -11.68
C ASN A 6 -1.10 -2.48 -11.79
N ILE A 7 -1.00 -1.16 -11.67
CA ILE A 7 0.28 -0.43 -11.65
C ILE A 7 0.37 0.35 -10.34
N ASN A 8 1.45 0.12 -9.60
CA ASN A 8 1.90 0.97 -8.50
C ASN A 8 3.26 1.56 -8.89
N ALA A 9 3.28 2.87 -9.15
CA ALA A 9 4.44 3.61 -9.64
C ALA A 9 4.61 4.96 -8.94
N TYR A 10 4.11 5.09 -7.71
CA TYR A 10 4.27 6.33 -6.96
C TYR A 10 5.74 6.56 -6.61
N SER A 11 6.20 7.81 -6.72
CA SER A 11 7.60 8.19 -6.49
C SER A 11 8.05 8.04 -5.03
N ASP A 12 7.10 7.97 -4.11
CA ASP A 12 7.34 7.73 -2.67
C ASP A 12 7.39 6.24 -2.32
N GLU A 13 7.13 5.33 -3.27
CA GLU A 13 7.35 3.90 -3.09
C GLU A 13 8.77 3.48 -3.51
N PRO A 14 9.40 2.51 -2.82
CA PRO A 14 10.78 2.10 -3.11
C PRO A 14 10.92 1.31 -4.42
N VAL A 15 9.80 0.80 -4.96
CA VAL A 15 9.78 -0.05 -6.15
C VAL A 15 8.60 0.27 -7.05
N PHE A 16 8.82 0.17 -8.36
CA PHE A 16 7.73 0.13 -9.34
C PHE A 16 7.20 -1.30 -9.42
N LYS A 17 5.88 -1.46 -9.30
CA LYS A 17 5.21 -2.77 -9.34
C LYS A 17 4.09 -2.77 -10.37
N THR A 18 4.13 -3.70 -11.33
CA THR A 18 3.03 -3.97 -12.25
C THR A 18 2.57 -5.41 -12.08
N SER A 19 1.32 -5.64 -11.69
CA SER A 19 0.76 -6.97 -11.42
C SER A 19 -0.25 -7.35 -12.50
N LEU A 20 -0.21 -8.59 -13.01
CA LEU A 20 -1.16 -9.07 -14.00
C LEU A 20 -2.27 -9.90 -13.34
N ILE A 21 -3.53 -9.50 -13.55
CA ILE A 21 -4.72 -10.20 -13.05
C ILE A 21 -5.21 -11.22 -14.08
N GLU A 22 -5.41 -10.78 -15.32
CA GLU A 22 -5.87 -11.62 -16.42
C GLU A 22 -5.33 -11.13 -17.77
N GLY A 23 -5.29 -12.01 -18.76
CA GLY A 23 -4.78 -11.71 -20.09
C GLY A 23 -3.26 -11.84 -20.16
N ALA A 24 -2.61 -10.93 -20.90
CA ALA A 24 -1.16 -10.96 -21.10
C ALA A 24 -0.60 -9.54 -21.20
N ILE A 25 0.51 -9.28 -20.52
CA ILE A 25 1.27 -8.03 -20.65
C ILE A 25 2.75 -8.34 -20.85
N LYS A 26 3.45 -7.42 -21.52
CA LYS A 26 4.90 -7.45 -21.71
C LYS A 26 5.48 -6.16 -21.13
N VAL A 27 6.37 -6.28 -20.16
CA VAL A 27 7.05 -5.15 -19.49
C VAL A 27 8.55 -5.29 -19.71
N ASN A 28 9.18 -4.30 -20.34
CA ASN A 28 10.63 -4.30 -20.63
C ASN A 28 11.13 -5.62 -21.25
N ASN A 29 10.44 -6.05 -22.30
CA ASN A 29 10.66 -7.31 -22.99
C ASN A 29 10.42 -8.61 -22.22
N LYS A 30 9.96 -8.53 -20.97
CA LYS A 30 9.58 -9.70 -20.18
C LYS A 30 8.07 -9.90 -20.20
N ILE A 31 7.63 -11.13 -20.46
CA ILE A 31 6.22 -11.51 -20.40
C ILE A 31 5.86 -11.72 -18.94
N ILE A 32 4.73 -11.16 -18.51
CA ILE A 32 4.17 -11.36 -17.17
C ILE A 32 2.96 -12.27 -17.34
N GLU A 33 2.85 -13.29 -16.51
CA GLU A 33 1.71 -14.21 -16.47
C GLU A 33 0.73 -13.82 -15.37
N PRO A 34 -0.57 -14.17 -15.49
CA PRO A 34 -1.55 -13.93 -14.44
C PRO A 34 -1.07 -14.46 -13.07
N GLY A 35 -1.20 -13.64 -12.02
CA GLY A 35 -0.67 -13.94 -10.69
C GLY A 35 0.78 -13.47 -10.44
N GLN A 36 1.48 -13.00 -11.48
CA GLN A 36 2.82 -12.44 -11.36
C GLN A 36 2.81 -10.91 -11.34
N ALA A 37 3.89 -10.35 -10.78
CA ALA A 37 4.22 -8.95 -10.87
C ALA A 37 5.64 -8.72 -11.38
N TYR A 38 5.81 -7.66 -12.17
CA TYR A 38 7.09 -7.04 -12.45
C TYR A 38 7.41 -6.02 -11.34
N VAL A 39 8.43 -6.29 -10.55
CA VAL A 39 8.90 -5.44 -9.44
C VAL A 39 10.32 -4.99 -9.73
N SER A 40 10.50 -3.72 -10.10
CA SER A 40 11.81 -3.09 -10.37
C SER A 40 12.80 -3.98 -11.14
N GLY A 41 12.37 -4.55 -12.27
CA GLY A 41 13.23 -5.40 -13.10
C GLY A 41 13.06 -6.90 -12.94
N LYS A 42 12.42 -7.36 -11.86
CA LYS A 42 12.28 -8.79 -11.54
C LYS A 42 10.83 -9.23 -11.66
N ILE A 43 10.61 -10.46 -12.14
CA ILE A 43 9.29 -11.09 -12.14
C ILE A 43 9.20 -11.96 -10.88
N MET A 44 8.08 -11.87 -10.18
CA MET A 44 7.79 -12.68 -9.00
C MET A 44 6.30 -12.92 -8.85
N GLN A 45 5.94 -13.96 -8.10
CA GLN A 45 4.55 -14.19 -7.69
C GLN A 45 4.09 -13.05 -6.79
N THR A 46 2.82 -12.68 -6.90
CA THR A 46 2.22 -11.61 -6.09
C THR A 46 0.85 -12.02 -5.58
N ASN A 47 0.43 -11.39 -4.48
CA ASN A 47 -0.94 -11.48 -4.02
C ASN A 47 -1.80 -10.48 -4.79
N ILE A 48 -2.48 -10.98 -5.84
CA ILE A 48 -3.36 -10.15 -6.68
C ILE A 48 -4.47 -9.49 -5.87
N GLN A 49 -5.04 -10.18 -4.87
CA GLN A 49 -6.11 -9.64 -4.05
C GLN A 49 -5.64 -8.43 -3.22
N GLN A 50 -4.40 -8.48 -2.73
CA GLN A 50 -3.78 -7.35 -2.03
C GLN A 50 -3.48 -6.20 -2.99
N ASP A 51 -2.97 -6.50 -4.20
CA ASP A 51 -2.63 -5.49 -5.20
C ASP A 51 -3.84 -4.67 -5.70
N ILE A 52 -5.02 -5.30 -5.72
CA ILE A 52 -6.27 -4.66 -6.17
C ILE A 52 -7.18 -4.25 -4.99
N ALA A 53 -6.76 -4.46 -3.74
CA ALA A 53 -7.57 -4.18 -2.55
C ALA A 53 -8.10 -2.74 -2.53
N TRP A 54 -7.32 -1.81 -3.08
CA TRP A 54 -7.69 -0.41 -3.19
C TRP A 54 -8.96 -0.18 -4.03
N LYS A 55 -9.15 -0.99 -5.08
CA LYS A 55 -10.31 -0.95 -5.97
C LYS A 55 -11.53 -1.58 -5.30
N THR A 56 -11.32 -2.48 -4.34
CA THR A 56 -12.39 -3.19 -3.62
C THR A 56 -12.74 -2.56 -2.27
N GLY A 57 -12.23 -1.36 -1.98
CA GLY A 57 -12.58 -0.60 -0.79
C GLY A 57 -11.75 -0.92 0.45
N TRP A 58 -10.61 -1.61 0.30
CA TRP A 58 -9.79 -2.05 1.43
C TRP A 58 -8.39 -1.43 1.41
N PHE A 59 -7.91 -1.06 2.59
CA PHE A 59 -6.50 -1.11 2.89
C PHE A 59 -6.13 -2.55 3.24
N ASP A 60 -5.14 -3.11 2.56
CA ASP A 60 -4.64 -4.47 2.83
C ASP A 60 -3.19 -4.37 3.32
N PHE A 61 -3.05 -4.41 4.64
CA PHE A 61 -1.79 -4.18 5.34
C PHE A 61 -1.07 -5.48 5.70
N ASN A 62 -1.47 -6.63 5.14
CA ASN A 62 -0.80 -7.90 5.40
C ASN A 62 0.70 -7.81 5.04
N GLY A 63 1.55 -7.82 6.06
CA GLY A 63 3.01 -7.69 5.92
C GLY A 63 3.50 -6.28 5.55
N ALA A 64 2.66 -5.25 5.68
CA ALA A 64 3.04 -3.88 5.35
C ALA A 64 3.86 -3.24 6.47
N SER A 65 4.96 -2.57 6.14
CA SER A 65 5.70 -1.76 7.10
C SER A 65 4.94 -0.48 7.47
N LEU A 66 5.25 0.10 8.64
CA LEU A 66 4.72 1.40 9.05
C LEU A 66 4.86 2.47 7.96
N GLU A 67 6.00 2.53 7.29
CA GLU A 67 6.21 3.48 6.20
C GLU A 67 5.25 3.25 5.03
N GLN A 68 5.01 1.99 4.65
CA GLN A 68 4.05 1.64 3.61
C GLN A 68 2.62 2.00 4.01
N VAL A 69 2.24 1.74 5.26
CA VAL A 69 0.93 2.13 5.82
C VAL A 69 0.78 3.64 5.75
N MET A 70 1.73 4.40 6.30
CA MET A 70 1.68 5.86 6.35
C MET A 70 1.61 6.49 4.95
N ARG A 71 2.35 5.99 3.96
CA ARG A 71 2.22 6.45 2.57
C ARG A 71 0.83 6.21 1.98
N GLN A 72 0.23 5.05 2.26
CA GLN A 72 -1.14 4.78 1.83
C GLN A 72 -2.15 5.72 2.49
N LEU A 73 -2.00 6.01 3.79
CA LEU A 73 -2.85 6.96 4.50
C LEU A 73 -2.65 8.40 4.01
N ALA A 74 -1.41 8.81 3.75
CA ALA A 74 -1.06 10.11 3.20
C ALA A 74 -1.82 10.36 1.88
N ARG A 75 -1.78 9.39 0.97
CA ARG A 75 -2.47 9.47 -0.33
C ARG A 75 -3.99 9.46 -0.21
N TRP A 76 -4.54 8.63 0.68
CA TRP A 76 -5.99 8.48 0.80
C TRP A 76 -6.66 9.64 1.54
N TYR A 77 -6.07 10.07 2.66
CA TYR A 77 -6.60 11.13 3.52
C TYR A 77 -6.00 12.51 3.25
N ASN A 78 -5.04 12.60 2.32
CA ASN A 78 -4.41 13.85 1.90
C ASN A 78 -3.68 14.59 3.04
N VAL A 79 -2.88 13.82 3.80
CA VAL A 79 -2.08 14.28 4.95
C VAL A 79 -0.58 14.15 4.69
N GLU A 80 0.21 15.03 5.29
CA GLU A 80 1.67 14.98 5.33
C GLU A 80 2.12 14.13 6.51
N ILE A 81 3.12 13.26 6.32
CA ILE A 81 3.62 12.37 7.38
C ILE A 81 4.90 12.94 7.96
N ILE A 82 4.96 13.08 9.27
CA ILE A 82 6.16 13.51 10.02
C ILE A 82 6.53 12.41 11.00
N TYR A 83 7.79 11.98 11.01
CA TYR A 83 8.30 10.98 11.96
C TYR A 83 9.15 11.68 13.03
N GLU A 84 8.73 11.59 14.30
CA GLU A 84 9.54 12.06 15.43
C GLU A 84 10.60 11.01 15.81
N ASN A 85 10.24 9.72 15.73
CA ASN A 85 11.15 8.60 15.99
C ASN A 85 11.12 7.59 14.86
N LYS A 86 12.25 6.92 14.64
CA LYS A 86 12.31 5.75 13.76
C LYS A 86 11.85 4.52 14.52
N THR A 87 10.70 3.97 14.14
CA THR A 87 10.27 2.64 14.59
C THR A 87 10.11 1.70 13.40
N LYS A 88 10.35 0.42 13.64
CA LYS A 88 10.20 -0.65 12.65
C LYS A 88 9.02 -1.51 13.06
N GLU A 89 7.84 -1.11 12.63
CA GLU A 89 6.61 -1.86 12.87
C GLU A 89 6.05 -2.45 11.57
N TYR A 90 5.42 -3.60 11.71
CA TYR A 90 4.73 -4.30 10.62
C TYR A 90 3.30 -4.59 11.02
N PHE A 91 2.41 -4.36 10.08
CA PHE A 91 0.98 -4.52 10.27
C PHE A 91 0.50 -5.82 9.62
N GLN A 92 -0.66 -6.29 10.08
CA GLN A 92 -1.37 -7.42 9.52
C GLN A 92 -2.86 -7.10 9.47
N GLY A 93 -3.58 -7.74 8.56
CA GLY A 93 -5.02 -7.56 8.39
C GLY A 93 -5.40 -6.51 7.37
N LYS A 94 -6.71 -6.21 7.34
CA LYS A 94 -7.34 -5.30 6.39
C LYS A 94 -8.19 -4.28 7.14
N MET A 95 -8.31 -3.08 6.57
CA MET A 95 -9.18 -2.02 7.08
C MET A 95 -10.04 -1.47 5.95
N ASP A 96 -11.30 -1.17 6.26
CA ASP A 96 -12.21 -0.55 5.30
C ASP A 96 -11.75 0.89 5.01
N ARG A 97 -11.67 1.28 3.74
CA ARG A 97 -11.28 2.63 3.31
C ARG A 97 -12.36 3.69 3.58
N GLY A 98 -13.57 3.27 3.90
CA GLY A 98 -14.65 4.11 4.38
C GLY A 98 -14.47 4.60 5.81
N LEU A 99 -13.53 4.03 6.57
CA LEU A 99 -13.19 4.53 7.90
C LEU A 99 -12.61 5.95 7.80
N THR A 100 -12.92 6.79 8.79
CA THR A 100 -12.26 8.08 8.95
C THR A 100 -10.80 7.89 9.36
N LEU A 101 -9.95 8.90 9.10
CA LEU A 101 -8.55 8.85 9.51
C LEU A 101 -8.42 8.56 11.02
N ASN A 102 -9.20 9.23 11.87
CA ASN A 102 -9.14 9.02 13.32
C ASN A 102 -9.46 7.57 13.70
N GLN A 103 -10.48 6.95 13.11
CA GLN A 103 -10.79 5.54 13.36
C GLN A 103 -9.65 4.61 12.95
N VAL A 104 -8.99 4.90 11.82
CA VAL A 104 -7.81 4.13 11.39
C VAL A 104 -6.67 4.31 12.38
N LEU A 105 -6.39 5.54 12.82
CA LEU A 105 -5.34 5.81 13.80
C LEU A 105 -5.63 5.12 15.12
N ASP A 106 -6.87 5.17 15.63
CA ASP A 106 -7.28 4.48 16.87
C ASP A 106 -7.00 2.98 16.82
N ILE A 107 -7.18 2.34 15.65
CA ILE A 107 -6.86 0.93 15.45
C ILE A 107 -5.35 0.72 15.42
N LEU A 108 -4.60 1.56 14.70
CA LEU A 108 -3.14 1.46 14.62
C LEU A 108 -2.46 1.73 15.98
N GLU A 109 -3.03 2.58 16.84
CA GLU A 109 -2.49 2.84 18.18
C GLU A 109 -2.53 1.61 19.09
N GLN A 110 -3.35 0.60 18.78
CA GLN A 110 -3.36 -0.67 19.51
C GLN A 110 -2.03 -1.43 19.38
N THR A 111 -1.19 -1.09 18.40
CA THR A 111 0.15 -1.65 18.26
C THR A 111 1.20 -0.93 19.11
N GLY A 112 0.80 0.08 19.90
CA GLY A 112 1.69 0.85 20.76
C GLY A 112 2.37 2.05 20.11
N ILE A 113 2.11 2.30 18.82
CA ILE A 113 2.53 3.53 18.14
C ILE A 113 1.58 4.66 18.52
N ARG A 114 2.10 5.88 18.65
CA ARG A 114 1.27 7.06 18.92
C ARG A 114 1.21 7.96 17.71
N PHE A 115 0.03 8.53 17.48
CA PHE A 115 -0.18 9.47 16.40
C PHE A 115 -0.72 10.80 16.91
N ARG A 116 -0.35 11.88 16.23
CA ARG A 116 -0.92 13.21 16.49
C ARG A 116 -1.24 13.90 15.18
N LEU A 117 -2.49 14.31 15.01
CA LEU A 117 -2.91 15.08 13.84
C LEU A 117 -2.90 16.59 14.18
N GLN A 118 -2.11 17.37 13.43
CA GLN A 118 -2.04 18.83 13.52
C GLN A 118 -2.37 19.43 12.15
N GLY A 119 -3.63 19.83 11.97
CA GLY A 119 -4.13 20.26 10.67
C GLY A 119 -4.04 19.13 9.65
N ARG A 120 -3.07 19.21 8.72
CA ARG A 120 -2.81 18.19 7.70
C ARG A 120 -1.55 17.36 7.98
N GLN A 121 -0.86 17.63 9.08
CA GLN A 121 0.35 16.91 9.47
C GLN A 121 -0.02 15.79 10.43
N LEU A 122 0.23 14.55 10.01
CA LEU A 122 0.15 13.36 10.83
C LEU A 122 1.54 13.04 11.37
N ILE A 123 1.72 13.29 12.66
CA ILE A 123 2.96 13.07 13.37
C ILE A 123 2.93 11.65 13.96
N VAL A 124 3.97 10.87 13.68
CA VAL A 124 4.19 9.50 14.15
C VAL A 124 5.28 9.55 15.23
N GLN A 125 4.94 9.11 16.45
CA GLN A 125 5.79 9.25 17.64
C GLN A 125 6.41 7.92 18.07
#